data_AF-A0A5A9E258-F1
#
_entry.id   AF-A0A5A9E258-F1
#
_cell.length_a   1.000
_cell.length_b   1.000
_cell.length_c   1.000
_cell.angle_alpha   90.00
_cell.angle_beta   90.00
_cell.angle_gamma   90.00
#
_symmetry.space_group_name_H-M   'P 1'
#
loop_
_entity.id
_entity.type
_entity.pdbx_description
1 polymer ?
#
loop_
_entity_poly.entity_id
_entity_poly.type
_entity_poly.pdbx_seq_one_letter_code
_entity_poly.pdbx_strand_id
1 'polypeptide(L)'
;MAIWKIYLITIIEIILFLVVGFLLTDNVLKNVYESSGIRFIGNVWVVWFGLSFMLFGLYTIVLSFFVSIESRLLKERLTSKTFWVIVIASTVGVFVPFFIGEIPF
;
A
#
# COMPACT_ATOMS: atom_id res chain seq x y z
N MET A 1 6.07 25.88 3.91
CA MET A 1 5.47 25.12 5.04
C MET A 1 6.61 24.58 5.89
N ALA A 2 6.53 24.65 7.22
CA ALA A 2 7.58 24.08 8.08
C ALA A 2 7.72 22.58 7.82
N ILE A 3 8.97 22.09 7.73
CA ILE A 3 9.32 20.69 7.41
C ILE A 3 8.56 19.69 8.30
N TRP A 4 8.36 20.01 9.58
CA TRP A 4 7.62 19.15 10.51
C TRP A 4 6.15 18.94 10.14
N LYS A 5 5.47 19.96 9.60
CA LYS A 5 4.07 19.84 9.15
C LYS A 5 3.92 18.86 7.97
N ILE A 6 4.92 18.84 7.09
CA ILE A 6 4.97 17.96 5.91
C ILE A 6 5.12 16.49 6.34
N TYR A 7 5.97 16.21 7.32
CA TYR A 7 6.11 14.87 7.89
C TYR A 7 4.86 14.43 8.67
N LEU A 8 4.23 15.34 9.42
CA LEU A 8 3.00 15.05 10.14
C LEU A 8 1.86 14.62 9.20
N ILE A 9 1.66 15.34 8.09
CA ILE A 9 0.68 14.98 7.07
C ILE A 9 0.97 13.59 6.52
N THR A 10 2.24 13.30 6.23
CA THR A 10 2.66 11.97 5.72
C THR A 10 2.32 10.85 6.70
N ILE A 11 2.57 11.04 7.99
CA ILE A 11 2.28 10.04 9.02
C ILE A 11 0.76 9.81 9.12
N ILE A 12 -0.03 10.88 9.08
CA ILE A 12 -1.50 10.78 9.10
C ILE A 12 -2.00 10.01 7.87
N GLU A 13 -1.48 10.31 6.67
CA GLU A 13 -1.82 9.57 5.45
C GLU A 13 -1.49 8.08 5.61
N ILE A 14 -0.30 7.72 6.09
CA ILE A 14 0.10 6.32 6.29
C ILE A 14 -0.85 5.61 7.26
N ILE A 15 -1.18 6.23 8.40
CA ILE A 15 -2.13 5.65 9.37
C ILE A 15 -3.50 5.44 8.71
N LEU A 16 -3.97 6.41 7.94
CA LEU A 16 -5.25 6.32 7.25
C LEU A 16 -5.26 5.17 6.24
N PHE A 17 -4.19 5.00 5.46
CA PHE A 17 -4.06 3.88 4.52
C PHE A 17 -3.89 2.53 5.22
N LEU A 18 -3.30 2.46 6.41
CA LEU A 18 -3.26 1.23 7.21
C LEU A 18 -4.66 0.82 7.66
N VAL A 19 -5.46 1.77 8.15
CA VAL A 19 -6.85 1.52 8.56
C VAL A 19 -7.72 1.11 7.36
N VAL A 20 -7.65 1.86 6.26
CA VAL A 20 -8.40 1.53 5.04
C VAL A 20 -7.95 0.19 4.47
N GLY A 21 -6.65 -0.06 4.42
CA GLY A 21 -6.10 -1.34 3.97
C GLY A 21 -6.57 -2.49 4.84
N PHE A 22 -6.72 -2.31 6.16
CA PHE A 22 -7.22 -3.35 7.06
C PHE A 22 -8.65 -3.74 6.70
N LEU A 23 -9.51 -2.73 6.55
CA LEU A 23 -10.91 -2.95 6.18
C LEU A 23 -11.03 -3.62 4.82
N LEU A 24 -10.22 -3.21 3.84
CA LEU A 24 -10.24 -3.82 2.51
C LEU A 24 -9.66 -5.24 2.52
N THR A 25 -8.64 -5.51 3.33
CA THR A 25 -8.06 -6.85 3.45
C THR A 25 -9.10 -7.84 3.99
N ASP A 26 -9.81 -7.48 5.06
CA ASP A 26 -10.76 -8.39 5.71
C ASP A 26 -12.09 -8.53 4.93
N ASN A 27 -12.59 -7.44 4.33
CA ASN A 27 -13.90 -7.46 3.67
C ASN A 27 -13.85 -7.74 2.16
N VAL A 28 -12.75 -7.39 1.49
CA VAL A 28 -12.64 -7.51 0.02
C VAL A 28 -11.59 -8.55 -0.35
N LEU A 29 -10.35 -8.37 0.10
CA LEU A 29 -9.24 -9.22 -0.34
C LEU A 29 -9.40 -10.66 0.13
N LYS A 30 -9.91 -10.87 1.34
CA LYS A 30 -10.31 -12.19 1.83
C LYS A 30 -11.26 -12.91 0.89
N ASN A 31 -12.36 -12.24 0.51
CA ASN A 31 -13.33 -12.80 -0.43
C ASN A 31 -12.71 -13.08 -1.81
N VAL A 32 -11.83 -12.20 -2.29
CA VAL A 32 -11.11 -12.40 -3.56
C VAL A 32 -10.18 -13.62 -3.49
N TYR A 33 -9.44 -13.78 -2.40
CA TYR A 33 -8.53 -14.92 -2.20
C TYR A 33 -9.32 -16.22 -2.12
N GLU A 34 -10.35 -16.27 -1.27
CA GLU A 34 -11.18 -17.46 -1.09
C GLU A 34 -11.91 -17.85 -2.39
N SER A 35 -12.41 -16.87 -3.16
CA SER A 35 -13.02 -17.12 -4.48
C SER A 35 -12.04 -17.67 -5.51
N SER A 36 -10.74 -17.37 -5.34
CA SER A 36 -9.65 -17.87 -6.17
C SER A 36 -9.08 -19.21 -5.67
N GLY A 37 -9.73 -19.83 -4.67
CA GLY A 37 -9.29 -21.10 -4.06
C GLY A 37 -8.15 -20.97 -3.06
N ILE A 38 -7.74 -19.74 -2.71
CA ILE A 38 -6.66 -19.45 -1.77
C ILE A 38 -7.26 -19.36 -0.37
N ARG A 39 -6.83 -20.23 0.54
CA ARG A 39 -7.27 -20.17 1.93
C ARG A 39 -6.71 -18.93 2.61
N PHE A 40 -7.59 -18.12 3.18
CA PHE A 40 -7.21 -16.92 3.93
C PHE A 40 -6.73 -17.26 5.36
N ILE A 41 -5.68 -18.08 5.44
CA ILE A 41 -5.09 -18.63 6.66
C ILE A 41 -3.58 -18.48 6.53
N GLY A 42 -2.90 -17.93 7.55
CA GLY A 42 -1.45 -17.63 7.51
C GLY A 42 -1.13 -16.27 8.13
N ASN A 43 0.00 -15.65 7.76
CA ASN A 43 0.36 -14.29 8.21
C ASN A 43 -0.33 -13.23 7.34
N VAL A 44 -1.63 -13.07 7.58
CA VAL A 44 -2.48 -12.05 6.96
C VAL A 44 -1.92 -10.63 7.15
N TRP A 45 -1.04 -10.40 8.13
CA TRP A 45 -0.38 -9.11 8.33
C TRP A 45 0.45 -8.69 7.12
N VAL A 46 1.18 -9.60 6.47
CA VAL A 46 2.00 -9.26 5.30
C VAL A 46 1.12 -8.81 4.14
N VAL A 47 0.00 -9.50 3.94
CA VAL A 47 -1.00 -9.17 2.92
C VAL A 47 -1.68 -7.84 3.24
N TRP A 48 -2.02 -7.60 4.51
CA TRP A 48 -2.61 -6.34 4.97
C TRP A 48 -1.66 -5.15 4.79
N PHE A 49 -0.41 -5.27 5.26
CA PHE A 49 0.61 -4.25 5.08
C PHE A 49 0.88 -4.02 3.59
N GLY A 50 0.97 -5.10 2.80
CA GLY A 50 1.10 -5.05 1.35
C GLY A 50 -0.02 -4.24 0.71
N LEU A 51 -1.28 -4.56 1.00
CA LEU A 51 -2.42 -3.84 0.43
C LEU A 51 -2.41 -2.35 0.83
N SER A 52 -2.14 -2.06 2.10
CA SER A 52 -2.09 -0.70 2.63
C SER A 52 -1.03 0.16 1.92
N PHE A 53 0.20 -0.35 1.80
CA PHE A 53 1.28 0.39 1.14
C PHE A 53 1.14 0.42 -0.38
N MET A 54 0.54 -0.61 -0.99
CA MET A 54 0.20 -0.59 -2.41
C MET A 54 -0.82 0.51 -2.70
N LEU A 55 -1.87 0.64 -1.89
CA LEU A 55 -2.87 1.71 -2.00
C LEU A 55 -2.27 3.10 -1.78
N PHE A 56 -1.41 3.25 -0.76
CA PHE A 56 -0.69 4.50 -0.53
C PHE A 56 0.21 4.89 -1.70
N GLY A 57 0.92 3.91 -2.28
CA GLY A 57 1.76 4.07 -3.46
C GLY A 57 0.94 4.51 -4.68
N LEU A 58 -0.14 3.80 -4.96
CA LEU A 58 -1.08 4.11 -6.05
C LEU A 58 -1.69 5.50 -5.87
N TYR A 59 -2.15 5.84 -4.67
CA TYR A 59 -2.66 7.18 -4.36
C TYR A 59 -1.60 8.25 -4.65
N THR A 60 -0.35 8.04 -4.21
CA THR A 60 0.74 9.00 -4.43
C THR A 60 1.05 9.17 -5.93
N ILE A 61 1.06 8.08 -6.69
CA ILE A 61 1.26 8.09 -8.14
C ILE A 61 0.10 8.80 -8.85
N VAL A 62 -1.14 8.42 -8.53
CA VAL A 62 -2.36 9.02 -9.10
C VAL A 62 -2.41 10.51 -8.79
N LEU A 63 -2.18 10.91 -7.53
CA LEU A 63 -2.18 12.31 -7.13
C LEU A 63 -1.13 13.13 -7.90
N SER A 64 0.01 12.53 -8.24
CA SER A 64 1.06 13.20 -9.03
C SER A 64 0.67 13.52 -10.46
N PHE A 65 -0.29 12.80 -11.04
CA PHE A 65 -0.84 13.12 -12.36
C PHE A 65 -1.84 14.27 -12.32
N PHE A 66 -2.58 14.43 -11.21
CA PHE A 66 -3.63 15.44 -11.08
C PHE A 66 -3.17 16.74 -10.41
N VAL A 67 -2.17 16.67 -9.53
CA VAL A 67 -1.61 17.81 -8.81
C VAL A 67 -0.22 18.09 -9.35
N SER A 68 0.03 19.32 -9.78
CA SER A 68 1.34 19.74 -10.29
C SER A 68 2.46 19.37 -9.32
N ILE A 69 3.57 18.88 -9.87
CA ILE A 69 4.83 18.48 -9.20
C ILE A 69 5.42 19.60 -8.32
N GLU A 70 4.87 20.82 -8.35
CA GLU A 70 5.20 21.92 -7.45
C GLU A 70 5.06 21.58 -5.95
N SER A 71 4.25 20.57 -5.60
CA SER A 71 4.31 20.02 -4.25
C SER A 71 5.66 19.30 -4.06
N ARG A 72 6.60 20.00 -3.41
CA ARG A 72 7.93 19.49 -3.04
C ARG A 72 7.88 18.10 -2.38
N LEU A 73 6.81 17.84 -1.62
CA LEU A 73 6.54 16.58 -0.94
C LEU A 73 6.33 15.42 -1.94
N LEU A 74 5.45 15.59 -2.92
CA LEU A 74 5.20 14.57 -3.97
C LEU A 74 6.46 14.28 -4.77
N LYS A 75 7.22 15.33 -5.13
CA LYS A 75 8.48 15.19 -5.86
C LYS A 75 9.53 14.40 -5.07
N GLU A 76 9.71 14.72 -3.79
CA GLU A 76 10.65 14.00 -2.91
C GLU A 76 10.24 12.52 -2.72
N ARG A 77 8.94 12.23 -2.57
CA ARG A 77 8.43 10.85 -2.48
C ARG A 77 8.69 10.05 -3.75
N LEU A 78 8.30 10.57 -4.91
CA LEU A 78 8.43 9.86 -6.19
C LEU A 78 9.87 9.70 -6.66
N THR A 79 10.79 10.57 -6.23
CA THR A 79 12.22 10.44 -6.56
C THR A 79 12.93 9.47 -5.59
N SER A 80 12.30 9.13 -4.46
CA SER A 80 12.90 8.26 -3.44
C SER A 80 12.96 6.80 -3.88
N LYS A 81 14.16 6.21 -3.88
CA LYS A 81 14.35 4.78 -4.14
C LYS A 81 13.61 3.92 -3.11
N THR A 82 13.60 4.34 -1.85
CA THR A 82 12.92 3.62 -0.76
C THR A 82 11.41 3.54 -1.01
N PHE A 83 10.81 4.61 -1.53
CA PHE A 83 9.39 4.61 -1.88
C PHE A 83 9.09 3.53 -2.93
N TRP A 84 9.86 3.48 -4.02
CA TRP A 84 9.67 2.47 -5.07
C TRP A 84 9.91 1.05 -4.58
N VAL A 85 10.92 0.83 -3.72
CA VAL A 85 11.15 -0.47 -3.10
C VAL A 85 9.93 -0.92 -2.28
N ILE A 86 9.36 -0.01 -1.48
CA ILE A 86 8.15 -0.31 -0.68
C ILE A 86 6.97 -0.64 -1.60
N VAL A 87 6.74 0.15 -2.67
CA VAL A 87 5.64 -0.08 -3.62
C VAL A 87 5.78 -1.41 -4.36
N ILE A 88 7.00 -1.76 -4.78
CA ILE A 88 7.25 -3.04 -5.45
C ILE A 88 7.08 -4.20 -4.46
N ALA A 89 7.67 -4.11 -3.28
CA ALA A 89 7.57 -5.16 -2.25
C ALA A 89 6.11 -5.37 -1.80
N SER A 90 5.34 -4.28 -1.67
CA SER A 90 3.93 -4.34 -1.29
C SER A 90 3.08 -4.98 -2.38
N THR A 91 3.32 -4.63 -3.64
CA THR A 91 2.66 -5.26 -4.80
C THR A 91 2.98 -6.76 -4.84
N VAL A 92 4.24 -7.14 -4.68
CA VAL A 92 4.66 -8.55 -4.63
C VAL A 92 3.95 -9.27 -3.48
N GLY A 93 3.92 -8.70 -2.28
CA GLY A 93 3.26 -9.32 -1.12
C GLY A 93 1.76 -9.59 -1.31
N VAL A 94 1.07 -8.74 -2.08
CA VAL A 94 -0.36 -8.93 -2.40
C VAL A 94 -0.57 -9.93 -3.54
N PHE A 95 0.30 -9.93 -4.56
CA PHE A 95 0.07 -10.76 -5.75
C PHE A 95 0.68 -12.16 -5.67
N VAL A 96 1.75 -12.37 -4.88
CA VAL A 96 2.40 -13.68 -4.74
C VAL A 96 1.44 -14.81 -4.33
N PRO A 97 0.51 -14.62 -3.37
CA PRO A 97 -0.45 -15.66 -3.01
C PRO A 97 -1.26 -16.21 -4.19
N PHE A 98 -1.53 -15.40 -5.22
CA PHE A 98 -2.25 -15.85 -6.41
C PHE A 98 -1.44 -16.78 -7.31
N PHE A 99 -0.10 -16.68 -7.29
CA PHE A 99 0.77 -17.56 -8.07
C PHE A 99 1.06 -18.86 -7.34
N ILE A 100 1.12 -18.83 -6.00
CA ILE A 100 1.43 -20.01 -5.17
C ILE A 100 0.15 -20.79 -4.85
N GLY A 101 -1.00 -20.13 -4.74
CA GLY A 101 -2.28 -20.75 -4.37
C GLY A 101 -2.55 -20.78 -2.86
N GLU A 102 -1.62 -20.25 -2.06
CA GLU A 102 -1.74 -20.11 -0.60
C GLU A 102 -1.05 -18.82 -0.14
N ILE A 103 -1.32 -18.40 1.09
CA ILE A 103 -0.61 -17.27 1.71
C ILE A 103 0.72 -17.83 2.26
N PRO A 104 1.88 -17.56 1.61
CA PRO A 104 3.13 -18.25 1.89
C PRO A 104 3.84 -17.72 3.16
N PHE A 105 3.51 -16.49 3.55
CA PHE A 105 3.99 -15.85 4.75
C PHE A 105 2.79 -15.68 5.64
#